data_AF-A0A6P0JY14-F1
#
_entry.id   AF-A0A6P0JY14-F1
#
_cell.length_a   1.000
_cell.length_b   1.000
_cell.length_c   1.000
_cell.angle_alpha   90.00
_cell.angle_beta   90.00
_cell.angle_gamma   90.00
#
_symmetry.space_group_name_H-M   'P 1'
#
loop_
_entity.id
_entity.type
_entity.pdbx_description
1 polymer ?
#
loop_
_entity_poly.entity_id
_entity_poly.type
_entity_poly.pdbx_seq_one_letter_code
_entity_poly.pdbx_strand_id
1 'polypeptide(L)'
;TRFTVLPLLIVAVWSRVWLGWGAIAPVLLVLLWTWVNPRLFPKPQSTRNWASKAVLGERVWINRNKVAVPEHHQTVPTILNLISGLGLPFLIWGLYHLSIWPTLLGTVLVYLGKIWFVDRMVWLYHDMQNATPEYQSWLY
;
A
#
# COMPACT_ATOMS: atom_id res chain seq x y z
N THR A 1 1.39 8.32 3.16
CA THR A 1 2.75 8.24 3.72
C THR A 1 3.20 6.85 4.22
N ARG A 2 2.43 5.76 4.04
CA ARG A 2 2.87 4.40 4.48
C ARG A 2 3.88 3.73 3.53
N PHE A 3 4.12 4.28 2.34
CA PHE A 3 5.08 3.74 1.38
C PHE A 3 6.53 3.79 1.87
N THR A 4 6.85 4.57 2.91
CA THR A 4 8.21 4.65 3.47
C THR A 4 8.53 3.52 4.43
N VAL A 5 7.55 2.73 4.87
CA VAL A 5 7.76 1.69 5.88
C VAL A 5 8.59 0.53 5.33
N LEU A 6 8.29 0.06 4.11
CA LEU A 6 8.97 -1.11 3.53
C LEU A 6 10.48 -0.90 3.32
N PRO A 7 10.95 0.22 2.73
CA PRO A 7 12.38 0.46 2.52
C PRO A 7 13.10 0.68 3.84
N LEU A 8 12.46 1.38 4.80
CA LEU A 8 13.01 1.52 6.14
C LEU A 8 13.16 0.15 6.83
N LEU A 9 12.19 -0.74 6.67
CA LEU A 9 12.25 -2.09 7.23
C LEU A 9 13.35 -2.93 6.58
N ILE A 10 13.53 -2.83 5.26
CA ILE A 10 14.64 -3.48 4.53
C ILE A 10 15.98 -3.02 5.10
N VAL A 11 16.20 -1.71 5.22
CA VAL A 11 17.45 -1.14 5.77
C VAL A 11 17.65 -1.55 7.23
N ALA A 12 16.58 -1.53 8.04
CA ALA A 12 16.64 -1.95 9.44
C ALA A 12 17.05 -3.42 9.58
N VAL A 13 16.50 -4.31 8.77
CA VAL A 13 16.89 -5.73 8.77
C VAL A 13 18.32 -5.91 8.28
N TRP A 14 18.74 -5.16 7.26
CA TRP A 14 20.09 -5.25 6.72
C TRP A 14 21.17 -4.75 7.70
N SER A 15 20.81 -3.81 8.58
CA SER A 15 21.70 -3.30 9.63
C SER A 15 22.25 -4.40 10.56
N ARG A 16 21.66 -5.61 10.56
CA ARG A 16 22.17 -6.78 11.28
C ARG A 16 23.60 -7.16 10.88
N VAL A 17 24.03 -6.82 9.67
CA VAL A 17 25.41 -7.07 9.20
C VAL A 17 26.42 -6.24 9.99
N TRP A 18 26.04 -5.04 10.42
CA TRP A 18 26.91 -4.12 11.15
C TRP A 18 26.68 -4.20 12.66
N LEU A 19 25.44 -4.40 13.09
CA LEU A 19 25.01 -4.28 14.48
C LEU A 19 24.74 -5.63 15.17
N GLY A 20 24.74 -6.74 14.44
CA GLY A 20 24.34 -8.05 14.97
C GLY A 20 22.94 -7.98 15.61
N TRP A 21 22.85 -8.37 16.89
CA TRP A 21 21.61 -8.28 17.68
C TRP A 21 21.11 -6.85 17.90
N GLY A 22 21.99 -5.85 17.79
CA GLY A 22 21.63 -4.43 17.85
C GLY A 22 20.64 -4.00 16.76
N ALA A 23 20.50 -4.78 15.67
CA ALA A 23 19.51 -4.54 14.61
C ALA A 23 18.05 -4.67 15.06
N ILE A 24 17.79 -5.24 16.25
CA ILE A 24 16.44 -5.22 16.84
C ILE A 24 15.98 -3.78 17.09
N ALA A 25 16.88 -2.89 17.52
CA ALA A 25 16.54 -1.49 17.79
C ALA A 25 15.99 -0.74 16.56
N PRO A 26 16.66 -0.71 15.39
CA PRO A 26 16.12 -0.07 14.20
C PRO A 26 14.84 -0.76 13.70
N VAL A 27 14.70 -2.09 13.82
CA VAL A 27 13.45 -2.78 13.46
C VAL A 27 12.29 -2.30 14.35
N LEU A 28 12.48 -2.23 15.66
CA LEU A 28 11.48 -1.71 16.60
C LEU A 28 11.14 -0.24 16.30
N LEU A 29 12.13 0.57 15.94
CA LEU A 29 11.92 1.97 15.56
C LEU A 29 11.02 2.06 14.32
N VAL A 30 11.23 1.22 13.30
CA VAL A 30 10.37 1.19 12.10
C VAL A 30 8.95 0.70 12.43
N LEU A 31 8.80 -0.25 13.35
CA LEU A 31 7.47 -0.69 13.81
C LEU A 31 6.75 0.43 14.56
N LEU A 32 7.44 1.15 15.45
CA LEU A 32 6.92 2.35 16.10
C LEU A 32 6.55 3.43 15.08
N TRP A 33 7.40 3.66 14.08
CA TRP A 33 7.12 4.61 12.99
C TRP A 33 5.86 4.22 12.23
N THR A 34 5.61 2.94 11.99
CA THR A 34 4.38 2.46 11.32
C THR A 34 3.12 2.85 12.09
N TRP A 35 3.20 2.87 13.43
CA TRP A 35 2.12 3.29 14.32
C TRP A 35 2.02 4.82 14.44
N VAL A 36 3.14 5.53 14.56
CA VAL A 36 3.16 6.99 14.71
C VAL A 36 2.81 7.72 13.42
N ASN A 37 3.35 7.28 12.28
CA ASN A 37 3.26 7.94 10.98
C ASN A 37 1.81 8.35 10.63
N PRO A 38 0.78 7.46 10.63
CA PRO A 38 -0.57 7.85 10.29
C PRO A 38 -1.22 8.88 11.23
N ARG A 39 -0.77 8.97 12.49
CA ARG A 39 -1.32 9.89 13.50
C ARG A 39 -0.74 11.30 13.39
N LEU A 40 0.44 11.44 12.78
CA LEU A 40 1.08 12.72 12.58
C LEU A 40 0.47 13.52 11.42
N PHE A 41 -0.22 12.87 10.47
CA PHE A 41 -0.77 13.55 9.31
C PHE A 41 -2.24 13.93 9.56
N PRO A 42 -2.56 15.24 9.57
CA PRO A 42 -3.94 15.71 9.72
C PRO A 42 -4.78 15.36 8.48
N LYS A 43 -6.10 15.52 8.60
CA LYS A 43 -7.04 15.35 7.49
C LYS A 43 -6.64 16.25 6.31
N PRO A 44 -6.63 15.74 5.06
CA PRO A 44 -6.26 16.55 3.90
C PRO A 44 -7.26 17.70 3.71
N GLN A 45 -6.76 18.85 3.26
CA GLN A 45 -7.57 20.05 3.01
C GLN A 45 -8.49 19.91 1.79
N SER A 46 -8.15 19.01 0.85
CA SER A 46 -8.97 18.66 -0.30
C SER A 46 -8.80 17.19 -0.66
N THR A 47 -9.85 16.57 -1.20
CA THR A 47 -9.82 15.20 -1.73
C THR A 47 -9.64 15.15 -3.25
N ARG A 48 -9.44 16.30 -3.90
CA ARG A 48 -9.22 16.42 -5.35
C ARG A 48 -7.80 16.10 -5.79
N ASN A 49 -7.15 15.15 -5.14
CA ASN A 49 -5.83 14.65 -5.50
C ASN A 49 -5.85 13.13 -5.70
N TRP A 50 -4.87 12.62 -6.44
CA TRP A 50 -4.79 11.21 -6.82
C TRP A 50 -4.81 10.28 -5.60
N ALA A 51 -4.03 10.59 -4.56
CA ALA A 51 -3.96 9.77 -3.36
C ALA A 51 -5.28 9.71 -2.58
N SER A 52 -6.03 10.82 -2.52
CA SER A 52 -7.33 10.88 -1.84
C SER A 52 -8.38 10.12 -2.62
N LYS A 53 -8.42 10.29 -3.95
CA LYS A 53 -9.34 9.53 -4.82
C LYS A 53 -9.12 8.01 -4.70
N ALA A 54 -7.87 7.57 -4.54
CA ALA A 54 -7.60 6.15 -4.31
C ALA A 54 -8.24 5.66 -3.00
N VAL A 55 -8.11 6.41 -1.91
CA VAL A 55 -8.76 6.08 -0.62
C VAL A 55 -10.29 6.10 -0.74
N LEU A 56 -10.86 7.03 -1.51
CA LEU A 56 -12.30 7.04 -1.79
C LEU A 56 -12.72 5.82 -2.60
N GLY A 57 -11.92 5.41 -3.58
CA GLY A 57 -12.11 4.16 -4.34
C GLY A 57 -12.10 2.92 -3.45
N GLU A 58 -11.18 2.84 -2.50
CA GLU A 58 -11.17 1.76 -1.50
C GLU A 58 -12.48 1.74 -0.67
N ARG A 59 -13.02 2.91 -0.30
CA ARG A 59 -14.32 2.99 0.40
C ARG A 59 -15.47 2.51 -0.46
N VAL A 60 -15.52 2.91 -1.73
CA VAL A 60 -16.50 2.41 -2.70
C VAL A 60 -16.39 0.90 -2.82
N TRP A 61 -15.16 0.38 -2.94
CA TRP A 61 -14.90 -1.05 -3.02
C TRP A 61 -15.40 -1.80 -1.78
N ILE A 62 -15.19 -1.28 -0.58
CA ILE A 62 -15.72 -1.88 0.66
C ILE A 62 -17.26 -1.92 0.62
N ASN A 63 -17.90 -0.89 0.05
CA ASN A 63 -19.36 -0.78 -0.05
C ASN A 63 -19.97 -1.51 -1.26
N ARG A 64 -19.18 -2.30 -2.03
CA ARG A 64 -19.60 -3.00 -3.25
C ARG A 64 -20.81 -3.93 -3.09
N ASN A 65 -21.08 -4.40 -1.87
CA ASN A 65 -22.24 -5.24 -1.58
C ASN A 65 -23.55 -4.44 -1.50
N LYS A 66 -23.49 -3.12 -1.27
CA LYS A 66 -24.66 -2.23 -1.22
C LYS A 66 -24.87 -1.50 -2.54
N VAL A 67 -23.79 -1.02 -3.15
CA VAL A 67 -23.81 -0.36 -4.45
C VAL A 67 -22.95 -1.20 -5.38
N ALA A 68 -23.57 -1.87 -6.35
CA ALA A 68 -22.89 -2.78 -7.25
C ALA A 68 -21.78 -2.05 -8.03
N VAL A 69 -20.59 -2.65 -8.04
CA VAL A 69 -19.42 -2.16 -8.77
C VAL A 69 -19.36 -2.86 -10.13
N PRO A 70 -19.01 -2.16 -11.23
CA PRO A 70 -18.88 -2.77 -12.55
C PRO A 70 -17.97 -4.00 -12.56
N GLU A 71 -18.36 -5.02 -13.33
CA GLU A 71 -17.68 -6.34 -13.35
C GLU A 71 -16.18 -6.25 -13.69
N HIS A 72 -15.80 -5.33 -14.60
CA HIS A 72 -14.41 -5.14 -15.01
C HIS A 72 -13.49 -4.65 -13.88
N HIS A 73 -14.04 -4.06 -12.81
CA HIS A 73 -13.27 -3.68 -11.61
C HIS A 73 -13.16 -4.82 -10.60
N GLN A 74 -13.88 -5.92 -10.76
CA GLN A 74 -13.99 -6.94 -9.71
C GLN A 74 -12.77 -7.85 -9.59
N THR A 75 -12.11 -8.15 -10.71
CA THR A 75 -11.04 -9.16 -10.79
C THR A 75 -9.65 -8.56 -10.59
N VAL A 76 -9.42 -7.37 -11.14
CA VAL A 76 -8.11 -6.71 -11.16
C VAL A 76 -7.53 -6.49 -9.76
N PRO A 77 -8.29 -6.00 -8.75
CA PRO A 77 -7.74 -5.80 -7.41
C PRO A 77 -7.23 -7.09 -6.76
N THR A 78 -7.92 -8.20 -6.99
CA THR A 78 -7.51 -9.52 -6.48
C THR A 78 -6.20 -9.98 -7.12
N ILE A 79 -6.07 -9.85 -8.44
CA ILE A 79 -4.84 -10.21 -9.17
C ILE A 79 -3.66 -9.36 -8.69
N LEU A 80 -3.85 -8.04 -8.55
CA LEU A 80 -2.79 -7.14 -8.10
C LEU A 80 -2.35 -7.40 -6.65
N ASN A 81 -3.28 -7.80 -5.79
CA ASN A 81 -2.95 -8.26 -4.44
C ASN A 81 -2.18 -9.58 -4.45
N LEU A 82 -2.52 -10.51 -5.35
CA LEU A 82 -1.74 -11.74 -5.54
C LEU A 82 -0.32 -11.44 -6.03
N ILE A 83 -0.15 -10.56 -7.03
CA ILE A 83 1.18 -10.14 -7.50
C ILE A 83 1.99 -9.51 -6.38
N SER A 84 1.37 -8.64 -5.58
CA SER A 84 2.01 -8.03 -4.41
C SER A 84 2.42 -9.11 -3.39
N GLY A 85 1.55 -10.09 -3.15
CA GLY A 85 1.81 -11.22 -2.25
C GLY A 85 2.95 -12.12 -2.73
N LEU A 86 3.05 -12.36 -4.04
CA LEU A 86 4.14 -13.13 -4.65
C LEU A 86 5.51 -12.48 -4.48
N GLY A 87 5.58 -11.16 -4.28
CA GLY A 87 6.82 -10.47 -3.96
C GLY A 87 7.35 -10.77 -2.55
N LEU A 88 6.49 -11.16 -1.61
CA LEU A 88 6.88 -11.38 -0.21
C LEU A 88 7.85 -12.55 -0.02
N PRO A 89 7.67 -13.73 -0.63
CA PRO A 89 8.65 -14.82 -0.56
C PRO A 89 10.05 -14.40 -1.01
N PHE A 90 10.16 -13.69 -2.14
CA PHE A 90 11.45 -13.20 -2.64
C PHE A 90 12.09 -12.18 -1.71
N LEU A 91 11.27 -11.28 -1.15
CA LEU A 91 11.73 -10.28 -0.20
C LEU A 91 12.25 -10.92 1.09
N ILE A 92 11.49 -11.85 1.68
CA ILE A 92 11.86 -12.57 2.90
C ILE A 92 13.15 -13.36 2.67
N TRP A 93 13.23 -14.10 1.56
CA TRP A 93 14.42 -14.88 1.22
C TRP A 93 15.65 -13.98 0.97
N GLY A 94 15.48 -12.88 0.24
CA GLY A 94 16.53 -11.90 -0.01
C GLY A 94 17.05 -11.25 1.28
N LEU A 95 16.16 -10.89 2.20
CA LEU A 95 16.55 -10.33 3.50
C LEU A 95 17.21 -11.37 4.40
N TYR A 96 16.74 -12.63 4.37
CA TYR A 96 17.33 -13.71 5.15
C TYR A 96 18.76 -14.05 4.70
N HIS A 97 18.99 -14.11 3.39
CA HIS A 97 20.33 -14.39 2.83
C HIS A 97 21.16 -13.12 2.56
N LEU A 98 20.65 -11.93 2.85
CA LEU A 98 21.29 -10.64 2.55
C LEU A 98 21.65 -10.48 1.06
N SER A 99 20.81 -11.07 0.19
CA SER A 99 21.00 -11.02 -1.25
C SER A 99 20.25 -9.84 -1.84
N ILE A 100 20.95 -9.05 -2.66
CA ILE A 100 20.44 -7.79 -3.22
C ILE A 100 19.35 -8.07 -4.25
N TRP A 101 19.60 -9.00 -5.18
CA TRP A 101 18.70 -9.27 -6.31
C TRP A 101 17.30 -9.75 -5.89
N PRO A 102 17.14 -10.71 -4.97
CA PRO A 102 15.83 -11.17 -4.54
C PRO A 102 15.12 -10.14 -3.68
N THR A 103 15.85 -9.40 -2.84
CA THR A 103 15.31 -8.27 -2.08
C THR A 103 14.74 -7.21 -3.03
N LEU A 104 15.49 -6.84 -4.07
CA LEU A 104 15.07 -5.87 -5.07
C LEU A 104 13.86 -6.37 -5.85
N LEU A 105 13.89 -7.61 -6.34
CA LEU A 105 12.79 -8.22 -7.08
C LEU A 105 11.51 -8.29 -6.24
N GLY A 106 11.60 -8.78 -5.00
CA GLY A 106 10.48 -8.83 -4.07
C GLY A 106 9.92 -7.43 -3.76
N THR A 107 10.81 -6.46 -3.55
CA THR A 107 10.42 -5.05 -3.33
C THR A 107 9.66 -4.49 -4.52
N VAL A 108 10.21 -4.67 -5.74
CA VAL A 108 9.59 -4.18 -6.97
C VAL A 108 8.22 -4.84 -7.18
N LEU A 109 8.07 -6.15 -6.99
CA LEU A 109 6.79 -6.83 -7.12
C LEU A 109 5.74 -6.30 -6.12
N VAL A 110 6.13 -6.13 -4.86
CA VAL A 110 5.25 -5.58 -3.82
C VAL A 110 4.82 -4.15 -4.17
N TYR A 111 5.75 -3.29 -4.61
CA TYR A 111 5.43 -1.90 -4.97
C TYR A 111 4.60 -1.81 -6.24
N LEU A 112 4.93 -2.56 -7.28
CA LEU A 112 4.19 -2.55 -8.54
C LEU A 112 2.74 -2.95 -8.33
N GLY A 113 2.50 -4.09 -7.68
CA GLY A 113 1.14 -4.54 -7.40
C GLY A 113 0.37 -3.53 -6.53
N LYS A 114 1.04 -2.93 -5.53
CA LYS A 114 0.40 -1.95 -4.65
C LYS A 114 0.11 -0.61 -5.32
N ILE A 115 1.05 -0.05 -6.09
CA ILE A 115 0.84 1.23 -6.80
C ILE A 115 -0.22 1.06 -7.87
N TRP A 116 -0.20 -0.05 -8.60
CA TRP A 116 -1.22 -0.35 -9.60
C TRP A 116 -2.58 -0.58 -8.95
N PHE A 117 -2.66 -1.23 -7.80
CA PHE A 117 -3.91 -1.36 -7.04
C PHE A 117 -4.49 0.01 -6.69
N VAL A 118 -3.64 0.92 -6.18
CA VAL A 118 -4.04 2.30 -5.84
C VAL A 118 -4.54 3.04 -7.08
N ASP A 119 -3.87 2.88 -8.22
CA ASP A 119 -4.34 3.43 -9.49
C ASP A 119 -5.73 2.88 -9.87
N ARG A 120 -5.96 1.57 -9.78
CA ARG A 120 -7.28 0.98 -10.06
C ARG A 120 -8.37 1.51 -9.12
N MET A 121 -8.06 1.80 -7.86
CA MET A 121 -9.02 2.42 -6.94
C MET A 121 -9.38 3.85 -7.35
N VAL A 122 -8.45 4.62 -7.92
CA VAL A 122 -8.76 5.95 -8.47
C VAL A 122 -9.75 5.85 -9.63
N TRP A 123 -9.55 4.89 -10.52
CA TRP A 123 -10.45 4.64 -11.66
C TRP A 123 -11.83 4.21 -11.18
N LEU A 124 -11.88 3.26 -10.24
CA LEU A 124 -13.12 2.82 -9.62
C LEU A 124 -13.90 4.00 -9.02
N TYR A 125 -13.22 4.88 -8.30
CA TYR A 125 -13.88 6.06 -7.74
C TYR A 125 -14.41 6.98 -8.84
N HIS A 126 -13.65 7.20 -9.90
CA HIS A 126 -14.09 8.03 -11.02
C HIS A 126 -15.35 7.52 -11.71
N ASP A 127 -15.48 6.21 -11.88
CA ASP A 127 -16.66 5.60 -12.49
C ASP A 127 -17.87 5.65 -11.54
N MET A 128 -17.62 5.56 -10.23
CA MET A 128 -18.66 5.45 -9.21
C MET A 128 -19.04 6.79 -8.56
N GLN A 129 -18.28 7.87 -8.76
CA GLN A 129 -18.48 9.14 -8.04
C GLN A 129 -19.89 9.73 -8.20
N ASN A 130 -20.57 9.42 -9.32
CA ASN A 130 -21.93 9.88 -9.61
C ASN A 130 -23.01 8.82 -9.34
N ALA A 131 -22.63 7.62 -8.87
CA ALA A 131 -23.57 6.53 -8.62
C ALA A 131 -24.49 6.84 -7.42
N THR A 132 -24.02 7.62 -6.45
CA THR A 132 -24.81 8.08 -5.30
C THR A 132 -24.44 9.52 -4.92
N PRO A 133 -25.39 10.32 -4.39
CA PRO A 133 -25.09 11.64 -3.85
C PRO A 133 -24.05 11.61 -2.71
N GLU A 134 -24.01 10.50 -1.95
CA GLU A 134 -23.01 10.27 -0.90
C GLU A 134 -21.59 10.27 -1.47
N TYR A 135 -21.34 9.51 -2.55
CA TYR A 135 -20.00 9.42 -3.14
C TYR A 135 -19.56 10.75 -3.75
N GLN A 136 -20.49 11.52 -4.31
CA GLN A 136 -20.22 12.86 -4.83
C GLN A 136 -19.80 13.82 -3.72
N SER A 137 -20.44 13.74 -2.55
CA SER A 137 -20.12 14.59 -1.38
C SER A 137 -18.70 14.38 -0.82
N TRP A 138 -18.05 13.26 -1.15
CA TRP A 138 -16.69 12.97 -0.70
C TRP A 138 -15.61 13.77 -1.45
N LEU A 139 -15.94 14.33 -2.61
CA LEU A 139 -15.08 15.25 -3.37
C LEU A 139 -15.29 16.69 -2.89
N TYR A 140 -14.29 17.23 -2.18
CA TYR A 140 -14.23 18.64 -1.77
C TYR A 140 -12.82 19.23 -1.98
#